data_AF-A0A1I7UFZ9-F1
#
_entry.id   AF-A0A1I7UFZ9-F1
#
_cell.length_a   1.000
_cell.length_b   1.000
_cell.length_c   1.000
_cell.angle_alpha   90.00
_cell.angle_beta   90.00
_cell.angle_gamma   90.00
#
_symmetry.space_group_name_H-M   'P 1'
#
loop_
_entity.id
_entity.type
_entity.pdbx_description
1 polymer ?
#
loop_
_entity_poly.entity_id
_entity_poly.type
_entity_poly.pdbx_seq_one_letter_code
_entity_poly.pdbx_strand_id
1 'polypeptide(L)'
;MTRHEPSGMNDLNREETSRYVDLNSCSYVIDVDMPKSPREPDFREMPETWKPIASKPFIDITRSTGFFGFLRAFYVPYFSVKANVMTTYTLYKQI
;
A
#
# COMPACT_ATOMS: atom_id res chain seq x y z
N MET A 1 26.10 11.23 22.48
CA MET A 1 25.38 10.88 21.24
C MET A 1 24.58 9.63 21.54
N THR A 2 23.26 9.70 21.66
CA THR A 2 22.42 8.53 21.93
C THR A 2 21.54 8.30 20.72
N ARG A 3 21.97 7.39 19.84
CA ARG A 3 21.13 6.88 18.75
C ARG A 3 20.07 5.99 19.40
N HIS A 4 18.81 6.42 19.38
CA HIS A 4 17.69 5.63 19.88
C HIS A 4 17.11 4.81 18.72
N GLU A 5 17.55 3.56 18.60
CA GLU A 5 17.00 2.61 17.63
C GLU A 5 15.80 1.88 18.23
N PRO A 6 14.63 1.87 17.55
CA PRO A 6 13.51 1.04 17.98
C PRO A 6 13.90 -0.44 18.04
N SER A 7 13.41 -1.16 19.04
CA SER A 7 13.61 -2.61 19.13
C SER A 7 13.13 -3.31 17.85
N GLY A 8 13.94 -4.24 17.33
CA GLY A 8 13.64 -5.00 16.10
C GLY A 8 13.98 -4.28 14.79
N MET A 9 14.34 -3.00 14.83
CA MET A 9 14.81 -2.30 13.63
C MET A 9 16.17 -2.87 13.19
N ASN A 10 16.32 -3.16 11.90
CA ASN A 10 17.56 -3.70 11.33
C ASN A 10 17.87 -3.05 9.98
N ASP A 11 19.15 -2.93 9.64
CA ASP A 11 19.66 -2.34 8.40
C ASP A 11 19.77 -3.34 7.24
N LEU A 12 19.29 -4.57 7.44
CA LEU A 12 19.35 -5.67 6.48
C LEU A 12 18.00 -5.92 5.77
N ASN A 13 16.99 -5.07 6.00
CA ASN A 13 15.62 -5.27 5.52
C ASN A 13 15.05 -6.65 5.85
N ARG A 14 15.47 -7.25 6.98
CA ARG A 14 14.88 -8.49 7.47
C ARG A 14 13.49 -8.20 8.00
N GLU A 15 12.57 -9.11 7.71
CA GLU A 15 11.19 -9.04 8.17
C GLU A 15 11.13 -8.95 9.71
N GLU A 16 10.31 -8.04 10.22
CA GLU A 16 10.08 -7.83 11.65
C GLU A 16 8.63 -8.18 11.98
N THR A 17 8.41 -9.45 12.33
CA THR A 17 7.07 -10.01 12.49
C THR A 17 6.32 -9.45 13.70
N SER A 18 7.02 -8.84 14.67
CA SER A 18 6.37 -8.22 15.84
C SER A 18 5.54 -6.97 15.51
N ARG A 19 5.65 -6.43 14.29
CA ARG A 19 4.84 -5.28 13.83
C ARG A 19 3.47 -5.66 13.29
N TYR A 20 3.25 -6.94 13.00
CA TYR A 20 1.94 -7.40 12.54
C TYR A 20 0.96 -7.48 13.70
N VAL A 21 -0.29 -7.13 13.40
CA VAL A 21 -1.42 -7.23 14.33
C VAL A 21 -2.54 -8.01 13.67
N ASP A 22 -3.41 -8.61 14.47
CA ASP A 22 -4.59 -9.31 13.96
C ASP A 22 -5.56 -8.30 13.33
N LEU A 23 -6.10 -8.62 12.16
CA LEU A 23 -7.03 -7.73 11.44
C LEU A 23 -8.29 -7.40 12.25
N ASN A 24 -8.75 -8.30 13.12
CA ASN A 24 -9.93 -8.06 13.95
C ASN A 24 -9.67 -7.04 15.07
N SER A 25 -8.40 -6.68 15.32
CA SER A 25 -8.06 -5.60 16.26
C SER A 25 -8.16 -4.20 15.64
N CYS A 26 -8.36 -4.09 14.32
CA CYS A 26 -8.35 -2.84 13.58
C CYS A 26 -9.77 -2.33 13.31
N SER A 27 -10.12 -1.10 13.70
CA SER A 27 -11.37 -0.47 13.27
C SER A 27 -11.31 0.10 11.85
N TYR A 28 -10.09 0.42 11.40
CA TYR A 28 -9.81 0.96 10.08
C TYR A 28 -8.59 0.26 9.51
N VAL A 29 -8.62 0.02 8.20
CA VAL A 29 -7.48 -0.49 7.44
C VAL A 29 -7.31 0.39 6.22
N ILE A 30 -6.07 0.59 5.83
CA ILE A 30 -5.74 1.32 4.61
C ILE A 30 -4.93 0.40 3.71
N ASP A 31 -5.36 0.27 2.47
CA ASP A 31 -4.80 -0.70 1.53
C ASP A 31 -4.69 -0.11 0.12
N VAL A 32 -3.72 -0.60 -0.66
CA VAL A 32 -3.63 -0.32 -2.09
C VAL A 32 -4.38 -1.43 -2.80
N ASP A 33 -5.37 -1.07 -3.61
CA ASP A 33 -6.32 -1.97 -4.26
C ASP A 33 -5.63 -2.88 -5.30
N MET A 34 -4.96 -3.93 -4.81
CA MET A 34 -4.16 -4.89 -5.57
C MET A 34 -4.79 -6.29 -5.50
N PRO A 35 -4.55 -7.16 -6.49
CA PRO A 35 -5.02 -8.53 -6.43
C PRO A 35 -4.46 -9.27 -5.20
N LYS A 36 -5.26 -10.17 -4.64
CA LYS A 36 -4.89 -11.02 -3.50
C LYS A 36 -3.52 -11.67 -3.67
N SER A 37 -2.71 -11.64 -2.61
CA SER A 37 -1.42 -12.33 -2.53
C SER A 37 -1.43 -13.39 -1.42
N PRO A 38 -0.40 -14.25 -1.33
CA PRO A 38 -0.27 -15.17 -0.20
C PRO A 38 -0.13 -14.49 1.17
N ARG A 39 0.29 -13.21 1.20
CA ARG A 39 0.57 -12.46 2.43
C ARG A 39 -0.52 -11.44 2.77
N GLU A 40 -1.29 -11.01 1.78
CA GLU A 40 -2.27 -9.93 1.93
C GLU A 40 -3.58 -10.30 1.20
N PRO A 41 -4.74 -10.17 1.87
CA PRO A 41 -6.04 -10.36 1.23
C PRO A 41 -6.38 -9.18 0.31
N ASP A 42 -7.36 -9.37 -0.58
CA ASP A 42 -7.97 -8.26 -1.31
C ASP A 42 -9.20 -7.77 -0.55
N PHE A 43 -9.12 -6.59 0.06
CA PHE A 43 -10.22 -6.03 0.86
C PHE A 43 -11.48 -5.72 0.04
N ARG A 44 -11.36 -5.59 -1.30
CA ARG A 44 -12.50 -5.41 -2.21
C ARG A 44 -13.35 -6.67 -2.31
N GLU A 45 -12.77 -7.84 -2.05
CA GLU A 45 -13.45 -9.13 -2.04
C GLU A 45 -14.11 -9.44 -0.68
N MET A 46 -14.04 -8.51 0.29
CA MET A 46 -14.58 -8.68 1.66
C MET A 46 -15.62 -7.60 2.04
N PRO A 47 -16.64 -7.33 1.21
CA PRO A 47 -17.58 -6.23 1.44
C PRO A 47 -18.44 -6.38 2.70
N GLU A 48 -18.62 -7.60 3.19
CA GLU A 48 -19.39 -7.90 4.41
C GLU A 48 -18.66 -7.47 5.69
N THR A 49 -17.32 -7.38 5.65
CA THR A 49 -16.49 -7.03 6.82
C THR A 49 -15.89 -5.63 6.70
N TRP A 50 -15.56 -5.20 5.48
CA TRP A 50 -14.81 -3.98 5.23
C TRP A 50 -15.52 -3.07 4.24
N LYS A 51 -15.93 -1.89 4.72
CA LYS A 51 -16.58 -0.87 3.90
C LYS A 51 -15.56 0.19 3.43
N PRO A 52 -15.40 0.43 2.12
CA PRO A 52 -14.58 1.55 1.66
C PRO A 52 -15.26 2.87 2.01
N ILE A 53 -14.51 3.79 2.63
CA ILE A 53 -15.01 5.11 3.03
C ILE A 53 -14.31 6.27 2.32
N ALA A 54 -13.10 6.05 1.80
CA ALA A 54 -12.40 7.02 0.96
C ALA A 54 -11.38 6.31 0.07
N SER A 55 -11.28 6.73 -1.20
CA SER A 55 -10.26 6.22 -2.12
C SER A 55 -9.54 7.37 -2.80
N LYS A 56 -8.24 7.23 -2.99
CA LYS A 56 -7.40 8.19 -3.74
C LYS A 56 -6.58 7.47 -4.80
N PRO A 57 -6.29 8.11 -5.95
CA PRO A 57 -5.41 7.53 -6.96
C PRO A 57 -4.02 7.21 -6.38
N PHE A 58 -3.50 6.04 -6.70
CA PHE A 58 -2.17 5.57 -6.32
C PHE A 58 -1.50 4.89 -7.51
N ILE A 59 -0.17 4.88 -7.58
CA ILE A 59 0.53 4.33 -8.75
C ILE A 59 0.60 2.80 -8.64
N ASP A 60 0.17 2.08 -9.68
CA ASP A 60 0.40 0.65 -9.82
C ASP A 60 1.81 0.42 -10.37
N ILE A 61 2.73 0.04 -9.47
CA ILE A 61 4.14 -0.17 -9.80
C ILE A 61 4.33 -1.38 -10.71
N THR A 62 3.48 -2.40 -10.60
CA THR A 62 3.60 -3.63 -11.37
C THR A 62 3.29 -3.42 -12.85
N ARG A 63 2.44 -2.44 -13.16
CA ARG A 63 2.01 -2.12 -14.52
C ARG A 63 2.66 -0.86 -15.10
N SER A 64 3.30 -0.04 -14.27
CA SER A 64 4.02 1.18 -14.67
C SER A 64 5.50 0.90 -14.97
N THR A 65 5.78 0.14 -16.03
CA THR A 65 7.14 -0.35 -16.38
C THR A 65 7.70 0.23 -17.68
N GLY A 66 8.95 -0.09 -18.01
CA GLY A 66 9.61 0.31 -19.26
C GLY A 66 9.95 1.80 -19.33
N PHE A 67 9.82 2.40 -20.53
CA PHE A 67 10.13 3.81 -20.78
C PHE A 67 9.32 4.77 -19.89
N PHE A 68 8.08 4.42 -19.57
CA PHE A 68 7.23 5.22 -18.68
C PHE A 68 7.60 5.07 -17.20
N GLY A 69 8.37 4.05 -16.83
CA GLY A 69 8.89 3.87 -15.47
C GLY A 69 9.86 4.97 -15.03
N PHE A 70 10.54 5.66 -15.95
CA PHE A 70 11.35 6.85 -15.61
C PHE A 70 10.50 8.00 -15.07
N LEU A 71 9.26 8.12 -15.55
CA LEU A 71 8.30 9.15 -15.10
C LEU A 71 7.67 8.84 -13.73
N ARG A 72 7.89 7.62 -13.22
CA ARG A 72 7.61 7.23 -11.84
C ARG A 72 8.73 7.70 -10.89
N ALA A 73 9.98 7.61 -11.34
CA ALA A 73 11.14 8.07 -10.56
C ALA A 73 11.23 9.60 -10.53
N PHE A 74 10.88 10.26 -11.64
CA PHE A 74 10.89 11.71 -11.78
C PHE A 74 9.50 12.21 -12.16
N TYR A 75 8.82 12.87 -11.21
CA TYR A 75 7.48 13.39 -11.44
C TYR A 75 7.50 14.62 -12.37
N VAL A 76 6.82 14.49 -13.50
CA VAL A 76 6.53 15.58 -14.43
C VAL A 76 5.02 15.87 -14.37
N PRO A 77 4.61 17.08 -13.95
CA PRO A 77 3.19 17.45 -13.88
C PRO A 77 2.46 17.15 -15.19
N TYR A 78 1.21 16.68 -15.09
CA TYR A 78 0.32 16.31 -16.22
C TYR A 78 0.77 15.12 -17.07
N PHE A 79 2.07 14.90 -17.27
CA PHE A 79 2.62 13.82 -18.10
C PHE A 79 2.79 12.52 -17.32
N SER A 80 3.40 12.56 -16.13
CA SER A 80 3.57 11.36 -15.29
C SER A 80 2.23 10.73 -14.91
N VAL A 81 1.19 11.54 -14.64
CA VAL A 81 -0.13 11.01 -14.26
C VAL A 81 -0.81 10.29 -15.43
N LYS A 82 -0.56 10.70 -16.68
CA LYS A 82 -1.11 10.05 -17.88
C LYS A 82 -0.31 8.82 -18.29
N ALA A 83 0.99 8.82 -18.06
CA ALA A 83 1.90 7.76 -18.46
C ALA A 83 1.91 6.56 -17.50
N ASN A 84 1.68 6.80 -16.20
CA ASN A 84 1.63 5.73 -15.20
C ASN A 84 0.24 5.09 -15.16
N VAL A 85 0.23 3.78 -14.90
CA VAL A 85 -1.00 3.06 -14.58
C VAL A 85 -1.35 3.35 -13.12
N MET A 86 -2.58 3.78 -12.88
CA MET A 86 -3.06 4.12 -11.55
C MET A 86 -3.99 3.02 -11.04
N THR A 87 -3.83 2.68 -9.77
CA THR A 87 -4.81 1.98 -8.93
C THR A 87 -5.36 2.97 -7.88
N THR A 88 -6.07 2.47 -6.88
CA THR A 88 -6.59 3.24 -5.76
C THR A 88 -5.95 2.81 -4.45
N TYR A 89 -5.74 3.77 -3.56
CA TYR A 89 -5.40 3.55 -2.17
C TYR A 89 -6.64 3.90 -1.35
N THR A 90 -7.20 2.90 -0.69
CA THR A 90 -8.54 2.95 -0.10
C THR A 90 -8.47 2.79 1.41
N LEU A 91 -9.16 3.68 2.11
CA LEU A 91 -9.44 3.58 3.53
C LEU A 91 -10.73 2.79 3.72
N TYR A 92 -10.62 1.68 4.44
CA TYR A 92 -11.72 0.81 4.82
C TYR A 92 -12.06 0.98 6.30
N LYS A 93 -13.34 0.87 6.61
CA LYS A 93 -13.87 0.80 7.98
C LYS A 93 -14.48 -0.58 8.21
N GLN A 94 -14.19 -1.20 9.34
CA GLN A 94 -14.81 -2.46 9.74
C GLN A 94 -16.30 -2.24 10.04
N ILE A 95 -17.16 -3.17 9.58
CA ILE A 95 -18.62 -3.16 9.81
C ILE A 95 -18.99 -4.06 10.98
#